data_AF-A0A7S0ZFC0-F1
#
_entry.id   AF-A0A7S0ZFC0-F1
#
_cell.length_a   1.000
_cell.length_b   1.000
_cell.length_c   1.000
_cell.angle_alpha   90.00
_cell.angle_beta   90.00
_cell.angle_gamma   90.00
#
_symmetry.space_group_name_H-M   'P 1'
#
loop_
_entity.id
_entity.type
_entity.pdbx_description
1 polymer ?
#
loop_
_entity_poly.entity_id
_entity_poly.type
_entity_poly.pdbx_seq_one_letter_code
_entity_poly.pdbx_strand_id
1 'polypeptide(L)'
;DWSSDVCSLNLCERNAAFGVIQFNQIPRVELALSDITSEKVLETVDKLEQMMGSTDIAAPVKRAVQLLAEVQAHDKVMILLTDGQTHSEEIRQTQIQAVRGATDYGLRMFALGVGRDVDEVGLGRVVSAVRTAHVESTGNDSPNSAAYYAIRKYVKPT
;
A
#
# COMPACT_ATOMS: atom_id res chain seq x y z
N ASP A 1 10.85 -16.12 7.76
CA ASP A 1 11.09 -16.80 6.49
C ASP A 1 10.04 -16.22 5.54
N TRP A 2 10.46 -15.61 4.44
CA TRP A 2 9.54 -14.91 3.52
C TRP A 2 8.42 -15.82 3.00
N SER A 3 8.65 -17.13 2.96
CA SER A 3 7.65 -18.12 2.57
C SER A 3 6.44 -18.15 3.53
N SER A 4 6.64 -18.03 4.84
CA SER A 4 5.53 -18.04 5.81
C SER A 4 4.68 -16.78 5.76
N ASP A 5 5.29 -15.63 5.48
CA ASP A 5 4.59 -14.34 5.46
C ASP A 5 3.72 -14.20 4.21
N VAL A 6 4.19 -14.68 3.05
CA VAL A 6 3.39 -14.73 1.81
C VAL A 6 2.30 -15.80 1.85
N CYS A 7 2.49 -16.89 2.59
CA CYS A 7 1.41 -17.86 2.87
C CYS A 7 0.39 -17.36 3.90
N SER A 8 0.75 -16.40 4.76
CA SER A 8 -0.19 -15.79 5.73
C SER A 8 -1.15 -14.79 5.08
N LEU A 9 -0.74 -14.18 3.96
CA LEU A 9 -1.66 -13.66 2.97
C LEU A 9 -2.35 -14.89 2.39
N ASN A 10 -3.62 -15.06 2.71
CA ASN A 10 -4.44 -16.20 2.31
C ASN A 10 -4.72 -16.17 0.79
N LEU A 11 -3.66 -16.14 -0.05
CA LEU A 11 -3.70 -16.29 -1.52
C LEU A 11 -4.31 -17.65 -1.93
N CYS A 12 -4.69 -18.48 -0.96
CA CYS A 12 -5.51 -19.68 -1.11
C CYS A 12 -7.00 -19.40 -1.31
N GLU A 13 -7.49 -18.17 -1.21
CA GLU A 13 -8.83 -17.84 -1.72
C GLU A 13 -8.82 -17.91 -3.25
N ARG A 14 -9.69 -18.74 -3.84
CA ARG A 14 -9.71 -19.05 -5.28
C ARG A 14 -9.91 -17.84 -6.22
N ASN A 15 -10.19 -16.65 -5.69
CA ASN A 15 -10.50 -15.44 -6.46
C ASN A 15 -9.74 -14.18 -5.94
N ALA A 16 -8.62 -14.35 -5.25
CA ALA A 16 -7.81 -13.22 -4.80
C ALA A 16 -6.87 -12.76 -5.92
N ALA A 17 -7.06 -11.51 -6.38
CA ALA A 17 -6.14 -10.87 -7.31
C ALA A 17 -5.03 -10.12 -6.55
N PHE A 18 -3.79 -10.29 -6.98
CA PHE A 18 -2.63 -9.62 -6.39
C PHE A 18 -1.87 -8.81 -7.43
N GLY A 19 -1.30 -7.68 -7.03
CA GLY A 19 -0.56 -6.79 -7.92
C GLY A 19 0.53 -6.05 -7.18
N VAL A 20 1.58 -5.67 -7.90
CA VAL A 20 2.76 -5.00 -7.35
C VAL A 20 3.04 -3.76 -8.18
N ILE A 21 3.13 -2.62 -7.48
CA ILE A 21 3.62 -1.37 -8.04
C ILE A 21 4.91 -1.03 -7.31
N GLN A 22 5.99 -0.92 -8.06
CA GLN A 22 7.22 -0.33 -7.59
C GLN A 22 7.22 1.16 -7.91
N PHE A 23 7.88 1.98 -7.10
CA PHE A 23 7.90 3.42 -7.33
C PHE A 23 9.17 4.10 -6.83
N ASN A 24 9.47 5.23 -7.47
CA ASN A 24 10.28 6.33 -6.96
C ASN A 24 9.44 7.62 -7.06
N GLN A 25 9.62 8.39 -8.12
CA GLN A 25 8.73 9.44 -8.60
C GLN A 25 7.70 8.91 -9.62
N ILE A 26 7.98 7.77 -10.23
CA ILE A 26 7.19 7.18 -11.31
C ILE A 26 6.71 5.79 -10.88
N PRO A 27 5.39 5.53 -10.90
CA PRO A 27 4.88 4.20 -10.61
C PRO A 27 5.14 3.25 -11.79
N ARG A 28 5.72 2.09 -11.49
CA ARG A 28 5.91 0.97 -12.41
C ARG A 28 5.11 -0.24 -11.94
N VAL A 29 4.19 -0.71 -12.78
CA VAL A 29 3.43 -1.93 -12.49
C VAL A 29 4.31 -3.13 -12.84
N GLU A 30 4.89 -3.75 -11.82
CA GLU A 30 5.72 -4.95 -11.95
C GLU A 30 4.87 -6.21 -12.06
N LEU A 31 3.69 -6.18 -11.44
CA LEU A 31 2.68 -7.24 -11.52
C LEU A 31 1.29 -6.61 -11.60
N ALA A 32 0.58 -6.86 -12.70
CA ALA A 32 -0.81 -6.46 -12.83
C ALA A 32 -1.71 -7.31 -11.91
N LEU A 33 -2.81 -6.72 -11.44
CA LEU A 33 -3.83 -7.44 -10.67
C LEU A 33 -4.34 -8.64 -11.46
N SER A 34 -4.00 -9.85 -11.00
CA SER A 34 -4.44 -11.10 -11.61
C SER A 34 -4.51 -12.23 -10.58
N ASP A 35 -5.22 -13.31 -10.91
CA ASP A 35 -5.24 -14.53 -10.10
C ASP A 35 -3.83 -15.14 -10.12
N ILE A 36 -3.17 -15.13 -8.97
CA ILE A 36 -1.74 -15.41 -8.90
C ILE A 36 -1.43 -16.40 -7.77
N THR A 37 -0.55 -17.35 -8.06
CA THR A 37 0.03 -18.26 -7.06
C THR A 37 1.11 -17.56 -6.24
N SER A 38 1.30 -17.98 -4.99
CA SER A 38 2.35 -17.47 -4.10
C SER A 38 3.75 -17.51 -4.74
N GLU A 39 4.02 -18.51 -5.59
CA GLU A 39 5.30 -18.66 -6.30
C GLU A 39 5.59 -17.50 -7.25
N LYS A 40 4.59 -17.02 -7.99
CA LYS A 40 4.78 -15.93 -8.96
C LYS A 40 4.92 -14.58 -8.26
N VAL A 41 4.25 -14.40 -7.11
CA VAL A 41 4.48 -13.23 -6.25
C VAL A 41 5.92 -13.23 -5.76
N LEU A 42 6.38 -14.35 -5.19
CA LEU A 42 7.75 -14.48 -4.68
C LEU A 42 8.78 -14.22 -5.78
N GLU A 43 8.62 -14.83 -6.96
CA GLU A 43 9.50 -14.62 -8.11
C GLU A 43 9.56 -13.14 -8.53
N THR A 44 8.43 -12.44 -8.46
CA THR A 44 8.38 -11.01 -8.83
C THR A 44 9.05 -10.15 -7.78
N VAL A 45 8.76 -10.39 -6.51
CA VAL A 45 9.33 -9.64 -5.38
C VAL A 45 10.85 -9.84 -5.30
N ASP A 46 11.34 -11.06 -5.51
CA ASP A 46 12.78 -11.38 -5.48
C ASP A 46 13.58 -10.66 -6.57
N LYS A 47 12.93 -10.21 -7.65
CA LYS A 47 13.56 -9.48 -8.76
C LYS A 47 13.47 -7.97 -8.64
N LEU A 48 12.80 -7.44 -7.61
CA LEU A 48 12.67 -6.00 -7.42
C LEU A 48 14.01 -5.40 -7.01
N GLU A 49 14.54 -4.51 -7.83
CA GLU A 49 15.75 -3.72 -7.52
C GLU A 49 15.36 -2.31 -7.11
N GLN A 50 15.99 -1.77 -6.07
CA GLN A 50 15.68 -0.42 -5.57
C GLN A 50 15.74 0.62 -6.71
N MET A 51 14.65 1.36 -6.87
CA MET A 51 14.60 2.47 -7.82
C MET A 51 15.31 3.68 -7.21
N MET A 52 16.33 4.19 -7.90
CA MET A 52 17.00 5.44 -7.51
C MET A 52 16.07 6.63 -7.70
N GLY A 53 16.10 7.63 -6.81
CA GLY A 53 15.33 8.87 -6.93
C GLY A 53 14.69 9.31 -5.61
N SER A 54 13.83 10.33 -5.67
CA SER A 54 13.02 10.74 -4.53
C SER A 54 11.79 9.85 -4.34
N THR A 55 11.14 9.99 -3.19
CA THR A 55 10.01 9.16 -2.77
C THR A 55 8.69 9.95 -2.87
N ASP A 56 8.12 10.03 -4.08
CA ASP A 56 6.78 10.58 -4.29
C ASP A 56 5.76 9.44 -4.23
N ILE A 57 4.97 9.42 -3.15
CA ILE A 57 3.94 8.40 -2.93
C ILE A 57 2.59 8.77 -3.56
N ALA A 58 2.39 9.99 -4.05
CA ALA A 58 1.09 10.44 -4.56
C ALA A 58 0.75 9.78 -5.90
N ALA A 59 1.69 9.78 -6.84
CA ALA A 59 1.55 9.13 -8.14
C ALA A 59 1.29 7.61 -8.05
N PRO A 60 2.05 6.82 -7.25
CA PRO A 60 1.77 5.40 -7.09
C PRO A 60 0.46 5.11 -6.36
N VAL A 61 0.08 5.88 -5.34
CA VAL A 61 -1.23 5.71 -4.70
C VAL A 61 -2.36 5.97 -5.69
N LYS A 62 -2.27 7.03 -6.50
CA LYS A 62 -3.22 7.28 -7.59
C LYS A 62 -3.32 6.09 -8.55
N ARG A 63 -2.18 5.54 -8.97
CA ARG A 63 -2.15 4.41 -9.91
C ARG A 63 -2.76 3.16 -9.30
N ALA A 64 -2.48 2.87 -8.04
CA ALA A 64 -3.06 1.74 -7.33
C ALA A 64 -4.58 1.87 -7.17
N VAL A 65 -5.10 3.06 -6.85
CA VAL A 65 -6.55 3.33 -6.82
C VAL A 65 -7.19 3.05 -8.18
N GLN A 66 -6.58 3.50 -9.28
CA GLN A 66 -7.08 3.24 -10.64
C GLN A 66 -7.14 1.74 -10.96
N LEU A 67 -6.07 0.99 -10.66
CA LEU A 67 -6.07 -0.45 -10.88
C LEU A 67 -7.15 -1.17 -10.05
N LEU A 68 -7.30 -0.79 -8.79
CA LEU A 68 -8.32 -1.38 -7.91
C LEU A 68 -9.74 -0.99 -8.35
N ALA A 69 -9.93 0.18 -8.98
CA ALA A 69 -11.22 0.59 -9.54
C ALA A 69 -11.66 -0.28 -10.72
N GLU A 70 -10.71 -0.79 -11.52
CA GLU A 70 -10.97 -1.63 -12.69
C GLU A 70 -11.41 -3.06 -12.33
N VAL A 71 -11.15 -3.51 -11.10
CA VAL A 71 -11.47 -4.87 -10.64
C VAL A 71 -12.78 -4.89 -9.85
N GLN A 72 -13.64 -5.85 -10.17
CA GLN A 72 -14.84 -6.17 -9.40
C GLN A 72 -14.46 -7.14 -8.27
N ALA A 73 -14.18 -6.59 -7.09
CA ALA A 73 -13.83 -7.34 -5.89
C ALA A 73 -14.66 -6.84 -4.70
N HIS A 74 -15.08 -7.76 -3.83
CA HIS A 74 -15.77 -7.43 -2.58
C HIS A 74 -14.85 -6.64 -1.64
N ASP A 75 -13.59 -7.07 -1.54
CA ASP A 75 -12.57 -6.44 -0.71
C ASP A 75 -11.46 -5.86 -1.57
N LYS A 76 -11.18 -4.56 -1.38
CA LYS A 76 -10.07 -3.86 -2.02
C LYS A 76 -9.13 -3.36 -0.95
N VAL A 77 -7.87 -3.80 -1.02
CA VAL A 77 -6.84 -3.48 -0.03
C VAL A 77 -5.62 -2.93 -0.74
N MET A 78 -5.10 -1.82 -0.24
CA MET A 78 -3.81 -1.26 -0.62
C MET A 78 -2.84 -1.37 0.55
N ILE A 79 -1.62 -1.84 0.29
CA ILE A 79 -0.52 -1.83 1.25
C ILE A 79 0.60 -0.98 0.66
N LEU A 80 0.87 0.17 1.26
CA LEU A 80 1.95 1.08 0.87
C LEU A 80 3.19 0.77 1.71
N LEU A 81 4.29 0.36 1.09
CA LEU A 81 5.59 0.18 1.74
C LEU A 81 6.51 1.33 1.30
N THR A 82 7.14 2.01 2.25
CA THR A 82 8.07 3.11 1.96
C THR A 82 9.14 3.25 3.04
N ASP A 83 10.36 3.62 2.63
CA ASP A 83 11.50 3.87 3.49
C ASP A 83 11.96 5.34 3.51
N GLY A 84 11.38 6.17 2.64
CA GLY A 84 11.79 7.55 2.40
C GLY A 84 10.88 8.61 3.02
N GLN A 85 11.35 9.86 2.94
CA GLN A 85 10.56 11.05 3.24
C GLN A 85 9.80 11.49 2.00
N THR A 86 8.57 11.93 2.23
CA THR A 86 7.69 12.51 1.22
C THR A 86 7.44 13.96 1.60
N HIS A 87 7.39 14.87 0.64
CA HIS A 87 7.14 16.28 0.90
C HIS A 87 5.69 16.51 1.36
N SER A 88 5.45 17.57 2.14
CA SER A 88 4.12 17.85 2.70
C SER A 88 3.01 18.02 1.64
N GLU A 89 3.35 18.56 0.46
CA GLU A 89 2.39 18.69 -0.64
C GLU A 89 2.04 17.31 -1.23
N GLU A 90 3.01 16.42 -1.37
CA GLU A 90 2.80 15.05 -1.84
C GLU A 90 1.94 14.27 -0.84
N ILE A 91 2.13 14.45 0.47
CA ILE A 91 1.24 13.88 1.50
C ILE A 91 -0.21 14.34 1.30
N ARG A 92 -0.44 15.63 1.04
CA ARG A 92 -1.79 16.17 0.79
C ARG A 92 -2.41 15.57 -0.46
N GLN A 93 -1.66 15.47 -1.55
CA GLN A 93 -2.16 14.84 -2.78
C GLN A 93 -2.47 13.36 -2.55
N THR A 94 -1.62 12.66 -1.81
CA THR A 94 -1.82 11.26 -1.43
C THR A 94 -3.10 11.07 -0.65
N GLN A 95 -3.40 11.95 0.32
CA GLN A 95 -4.66 11.93 1.05
C GLN A 95 -5.86 12.03 0.12
N ILE A 96 -5.85 12.96 -0.84
CA ILE A 96 -6.95 13.15 -1.79
C ILE A 96 -7.20 11.87 -2.59
N GLN A 97 -6.14 11.24 -3.10
CA GLN A 97 -6.28 10.01 -3.90
C GLN A 97 -6.75 8.83 -3.05
N ALA A 98 -6.18 8.65 -1.86
CA ALA A 98 -6.51 7.53 -0.99
C ALA A 98 -7.94 7.64 -0.44
N VAL A 99 -8.37 8.84 -0.05
CA VAL A 99 -9.75 9.12 0.40
C VAL A 99 -10.75 8.83 -0.72
N ARG A 100 -10.47 9.28 -1.96
CA ARG A 100 -11.31 8.92 -3.12
C ARG A 100 -11.43 7.41 -3.29
N GLY A 101 -10.31 6.69 -3.18
CA GLY A 101 -10.32 5.23 -3.21
C GLY A 101 -11.24 4.62 -2.14
N ALA A 102 -11.19 5.17 -0.93
CA ALA A 102 -11.98 4.69 0.21
C ALA A 102 -13.48 4.96 0.02
N THR A 103 -13.82 6.19 -0.38
CA THR A 103 -15.21 6.62 -0.55
C THR A 103 -15.86 5.96 -1.77
N ASP A 104 -15.18 5.97 -2.92
CA ASP A 104 -15.77 5.55 -4.20
C ASP A 104 -15.73 4.02 -4.40
N TYR A 105 -14.72 3.35 -3.81
CA TYR A 105 -14.48 1.92 -4.06
C TYR A 105 -14.39 1.07 -2.79
N GLY A 106 -14.68 1.63 -1.61
CA GLY A 106 -14.59 0.89 -0.35
C GLY A 106 -13.16 0.45 -0.01
N LEU A 107 -12.14 1.12 -0.56
CA LEU A 107 -10.74 0.78 -0.36
C LEU A 107 -10.35 0.85 1.13
N ARG A 108 -9.62 -0.17 1.58
CA ARG A 108 -8.88 -0.16 2.83
C ARG A 108 -7.40 0.07 2.54
N MET A 109 -6.73 0.87 3.37
CA MET A 109 -5.32 1.21 3.16
C MET A 109 -4.47 0.92 4.40
N PHE A 110 -3.35 0.27 4.18
CA PHE A 110 -2.30 0.07 5.16
C PHE A 110 -1.03 0.76 4.69
N ALA A 111 -0.31 1.40 5.60
CA ALA A 111 1.00 1.97 5.29
C ALA A 111 2.04 1.41 6.26
N LEU A 112 3.13 0.88 5.69
CA LEU A 112 4.28 0.31 6.37
C LEU A 112 5.49 1.19 6.11
N GLY A 113 5.88 1.95 7.13
CA GLY A 113 7.13 2.71 7.09
C GLY A 113 8.31 1.86 7.53
N VAL A 114 9.39 1.83 6.75
CA VAL A 114 10.58 1.03 7.04
C VAL A 114 11.80 1.92 7.24
N GLY A 115 12.51 1.76 8.35
CA GLY A 115 13.75 2.51 8.60
C GLY A 115 13.55 3.73 9.49
N ARG A 116 14.56 4.60 9.55
CA ARG A 116 14.62 5.71 10.52
C ARG A 116 14.11 7.04 9.97
N ASP A 117 14.19 7.20 8.65
CA ASP A 117 13.94 8.47 8.00
C ASP A 117 12.52 8.56 7.43
N VAL A 118 11.67 7.55 7.63
CA VAL A 118 10.30 7.56 7.12
C VAL A 118 9.45 8.65 7.75
N ASP A 119 8.60 9.31 6.95
CA ASP A 119 7.62 10.30 7.43
C ASP A 119 6.43 9.62 8.12
N GLU A 120 6.63 9.15 9.36
CA GLU A 120 5.59 8.46 10.14
C GLU A 120 4.35 9.33 10.35
N VAL A 121 4.54 10.65 10.55
CA VAL A 121 3.46 11.59 10.78
C VAL A 121 2.64 11.79 9.51
N GLY A 122 3.28 12.00 8.36
CA GLY A 122 2.62 12.13 7.07
C GLY A 122 1.84 10.87 6.71
N LEU A 123 2.45 9.69 6.83
CA LEU A 123 1.78 8.41 6.55
C LEU A 123 0.62 8.15 7.51
N GLY A 124 0.79 8.43 8.80
CA GLY A 124 -0.30 8.35 9.77
C GLY A 124 -1.48 9.25 9.41
N ARG A 125 -1.23 10.47 8.92
CA ARG A 125 -2.27 11.39 8.44
C ARG A 125 -2.97 10.87 7.18
N VAL A 126 -2.27 10.17 6.28
CA VAL A 126 -2.88 9.53 5.10
C VAL A 126 -3.84 8.43 5.53
N VAL A 127 -3.35 7.48 6.33
CA VAL A 127 -4.15 6.33 6.80
C VAL A 127 -5.34 6.79 7.64
N SER A 128 -5.15 7.78 8.51
CA SER A 128 -6.26 8.31 9.33
C SER A 128 -7.36 8.92 8.47
N ALA A 129 -7.02 9.63 7.40
CA ALA A 129 -8.00 10.20 6.49
C ALA A 129 -8.79 9.10 5.74
N VAL A 130 -8.10 8.05 5.30
CA VAL A 130 -8.73 6.88 4.67
C VAL A 130 -9.70 6.19 5.64
N ARG A 131 -9.30 5.98 6.90
CA ARG A 131 -10.17 5.39 7.91
C ARG A 131 -11.45 6.19 8.07
N THR A 132 -11.33 7.50 8.31
CA THR A 132 -12.49 8.38 8.48
C THR A 132 -13.43 8.29 7.27
N ALA A 133 -12.90 8.39 6.05
CA ALA A 133 -13.69 8.30 4.83
C ALA A 133 -14.37 6.93 4.66
N HIS A 134 -13.70 5.83 5.03
CA HIS A 134 -14.27 4.48 4.99
C HIS A 134 -15.42 4.33 5.99
N VAL A 135 -15.26 4.82 7.21
CA VAL A 135 -16.31 4.81 8.25
C VAL A 135 -17.51 5.63 7.82
N GLU A 136 -17.30 6.82 7.25
CA GLU A 136 -18.38 7.67 6.75
C GLU A 136 -19.15 7.03 5.59
N SER A 137 -18.46 6.31 4.70
CA SER A 137 -19.07 5.64 3.54
C SER A 137 -19.81 4.35 3.89
N THR A 138 -19.28 3.57 4.83
CA THR A 138 -19.77 2.20 5.12
C THR A 138 -20.49 2.05 6.45
N GLY A 139 -20.35 3.02 7.36
CA GLY A 139 -20.79 2.92 8.76
C GLY A 139 -19.98 1.93 9.61
N ASN A 140 -18.90 1.35 9.08
CA ASN A 140 -18.11 0.32 9.75
C ASN A 140 -16.78 0.88 10.30
N ASP A 141 -16.71 1.06 11.62
CA ASP A 141 -15.50 1.49 12.35
C ASP A 141 -14.60 0.34 12.81
N SER A 142 -14.48 -0.70 11.98
CA SER A 142 -13.52 -1.77 12.25
C SER A 142 -12.10 -1.21 12.27
N PRO A 143 -11.24 -1.59 13.25
CA PRO A 143 -9.83 -1.22 13.25
C PRO A 143 -9.07 -1.75 12.02
N ASN A 144 -9.65 -2.70 11.28
CA ASN A 144 -9.09 -3.25 10.05
C ASN A 144 -9.45 -2.44 8.78
N SER A 145 -10.12 -1.29 8.92
CA SER A 145 -10.50 -0.41 7.81
C SER A 145 -9.31 0.37 7.24
N ALA A 146 -8.38 0.82 8.09
CA ALA A 146 -7.09 1.35 7.69
C ALA A 146 -6.14 1.38 8.90
N ALA A 147 -4.86 1.05 8.71
CA ALA A 147 -3.87 1.13 9.79
C ALA A 147 -2.47 1.50 9.29
N TYR A 148 -1.73 2.21 10.16
CA TYR A 148 -0.34 2.58 9.93
C TYR A 148 0.55 1.74 10.85
N TYR A 149 1.62 1.20 10.29
CA TYR A 149 2.62 0.42 11.01
C TYR A 149 4.02 0.99 10.72
N ALA A 150 4.79 1.25 11.78
CA ALA A 150 6.18 1.65 11.68
C ALA A 150 7.08 0.47 12.03
N ILE A 151 7.91 0.03 11.08
CA ILE A 151 8.92 -1.02 11.26
C ILE A 151 10.29 -0.36 11.34
N ARG A 152 10.74 -0.12 12.57
CA ARG A 152 12.07 0.43 12.83
C ARG A 152 13.09 -0.70 12.87
N LYS A 153 13.84 -0.89 11.78
CA LYS A 153 15.00 -1.79 11.78
C LYS A 153 16.09 -1.19 12.68
N TYR A 154 16.24 -1.72 13.88
CA TYR A 154 17.38 -1.42 14.75
C TYR A 154 18.63 -2.07 14.16
N VAL A 155 19.48 -1.28 13.49
CA VAL A 155 20.87 -1.70 13.23
C VAL A 155 21.64 -1.32 14.49
N LYS A 156 22.18 -2.33 15.21
CA LYS A 156 23.10 -2.08 16.33
C LYS A 156 24.24 -1.17 15.82
N PRO A 157 24.57 -0.07 16.50
CA PRO A 157 25.79 0.66 16.18
C PRO A 157 26.97 -0.29 16.38
N THR A 158 27.78 -0.44 15.33
CA THR A 158 29.08 -1.12 15.34
C THR A 158 30.10 -0.30 16.13
#